data_AF-A0A5N5SL34-F1
#
_entry.id   AF-A0A5N5SL34-F1
#
_cell.length_a   1.000
_cell.length_b   1.000
_cell.length_c   1.000
_cell.angle_alpha   90.00
_cell.angle_beta   90.00
_cell.angle_gamma   90.00
#
_symmetry.space_group_name_H-M   'P 1'
#
loop_
_entity.id
_entity.type
_entity.pdbx_description
1 polymer ?
#
loop_
_entity_poly.entity_id
_entity_poly.type
_entity_poly.pdbx_seq_one_letter_code
_entity_poly.pdbx_strand_id
1 'polypeptide(L)'
;MTSLQTSQIIITITGIFLGASLFGPITIFGIVASESFPSSISGASHAVVALSANVGAIAAGWPFSSLSLMCGWRICFGMCQVLLIVSILVVLLTRKYQQGSKIKEV
;
A
#
# COMPACT_ATOMS: atom_id res chain seq x y z
N MET A 1 -18.59 -11.90 -27.24
CA MET A 1 -17.28 -12.47 -26.84
C MET A 1 -16.20 -11.41 -26.58
N THR A 2 -16.43 -10.12 -26.87
CA THR A 2 -15.45 -9.03 -26.68
C THR A 2 -15.44 -8.40 -25.27
N SER A 3 -16.54 -8.47 -24.51
CA SER A 3 -16.66 -7.83 -23.18
C SER A 3 -15.81 -8.48 -22.07
N LEU A 4 -15.55 -9.79 -22.18
CA LEU A 4 -14.76 -10.53 -21.18
C LEU A 4 -13.27 -10.21 -21.29
N GLN A 5 -12.74 -10.02 -22.51
CA GLN A 5 -11.33 -9.67 -22.71
C GLN A 5 -11.02 -8.25 -22.22
N THR A 6 -11.91 -7.29 -22.47
CA THR A 6 -11.78 -5.92 -21.94
C THR A 6 -11.71 -5.92 -20.41
N SER A 7 -12.54 -6.74 -19.75
CA SER A 7 -12.56 -6.83 -18.28
C SER A 7 -11.25 -7.40 -17.72
N GLN A 8 -10.69 -8.43 -18.34
CA GLN A 8 -9.42 -9.02 -17.91
C GLN A 8 -8.24 -8.09 -18.12
N ILE A 9 -8.16 -7.40 -19.27
CA ILE A 9 -7.08 -6.44 -19.54
C ILE A 9 -7.08 -5.30 -18.51
N ILE A 10 -8.26 -4.75 -18.19
CA ILE A 10 -8.40 -3.68 -17.20
C ILE A 10 -7.96 -4.14 -15.80
N ILE A 11 -8.36 -5.34 -15.41
CA ILE A 11 -7.95 -5.96 -14.13
C ILE A 11 -6.43 -6.12 -14.08
N THR A 12 -5.81 -6.64 -15.14
CA THR A 12 -4.36 -6.86 -15.21
C THR A 12 -3.59 -5.55 -15.13
N ILE A 13 -3.98 -4.54 -15.91
CA ILE A 13 -3.33 -3.22 -15.90
C ILE A 13 -3.48 -2.56 -14.52
N THR A 14 -4.67 -2.64 -13.92
CA THR A 14 -4.92 -2.09 -12.58
C THR A 14 -4.07 -2.80 -11.52
N GLY A 15 -3.94 -4.13 -11.61
CA GLY A 15 -3.09 -4.93 -10.73
C GLY A 15 -1.60 -4.58 -10.84
N ILE A 16 -1.09 -4.36 -12.07
CA ILE A 16 0.29 -3.91 -12.30
C ILE A 16 0.53 -2.55 -11.65
N PHE A 17 -0.38 -1.59 -11.86
CA PHE A 17 -0.23 -0.24 -11.32
C PHE A 17 -0.31 -0.22 -9.78
N LEU A 18 -1.22 -1.01 -9.21
CA LEU A 18 -1.33 -1.22 -7.76
C LEU A 18 -0.05 -1.82 -7.18
N GLY A 19 0.47 -2.89 -7.79
CA GLY A 19 1.71 -3.55 -7.35
C GLY A 19 2.91 -2.62 -7.40
N ALA A 20 3.09 -1.90 -8.51
CA ALA A 20 4.14 -0.90 -8.67
C ALA A 20 4.04 0.22 -7.62
N SER A 21 2.82 0.69 -7.33
CA SER A 21 2.60 1.73 -6.32
C SER A 21 2.87 1.25 -4.90
N LEU A 22 2.58 -0.01 -4.57
CA LEU A 22 2.73 -0.56 -3.22
C LEU A 22 4.20 -0.81 -2.86
N PHE A 23 5.07 -1.02 -3.86
CA PHE A 23 6.50 -1.20 -3.65
C PHE A 23 7.19 0.03 -3.04
N GLY A 24 6.69 1.23 -3.37
CA GLY A 24 7.18 2.49 -2.81
C GLY A 24 7.08 2.55 -1.29
N PRO A 25 5.88 2.44 -0.69
CA PRO A 25 5.69 2.38 0.75
C PRO A 25 6.52 1.30 1.44
N ILE A 26 6.55 0.07 0.89
CA ILE A 26 7.34 -1.04 1.46
C ILE A 26 8.83 -0.65 1.57
N THR A 27 9.37 -0.04 0.51
CA THR A 27 10.76 0.41 0.48
C THR A 27 11.00 1.54 1.48
N ILE A 28 10.11 2.54 1.54
CA ILE A 28 10.23 3.68 2.47
C ILE A 28 10.19 3.23 3.93
N PHE A 29 9.26 2.35 4.31
CA PHE A 29 9.21 1.82 5.68
C PHE A 29 10.47 1.02 6.04
N GLY A 30 11.03 0.29 5.08
CA GLY A 30 12.30 -0.41 5.26
C GLY A 30 13.49 0.54 5.50
N ILE A 31 13.53 1.69 4.81
CA ILE A 31 14.58 2.71 4.99
C ILE A 31 14.39 3.42 6.33
N VAL A 32 13.17 3.86 6.66
CA VAL A 32 12.87 4.54 7.94
C VAL A 32 13.23 3.65 9.13
N ALA A 33 12.94 2.35 9.05
CA ALA A 33 13.35 1.39 10.08
C ALA A 33 14.88 1.19 10.14
N SER A 34 15.61 1.34 9.04
CA SER A 34 17.07 1.31 9.07
C SER A 34 17.66 2.57 9.72
N GLU A 35 17.10 3.75 9.41
CA GLU A 35 17.58 5.04 9.92
C GLU A 35 17.23 5.29 11.39
N SER A 36 16.18 4.63 11.91
CA SER A 36 15.72 4.82 13.30
C SER A 36 16.55 4.06 14.34
N PHE A 37 17.40 3.12 13.92
CA PHE A 37 18.17 2.25 14.80
C PHE A 37 19.68 2.38 14.54
N PRO A 38 20.53 2.23 15.58
CA PRO A 38 21.98 2.27 15.41
C PRO A 38 22.44 1.23 14.38
N SER A 39 23.52 1.53 13.67
CA SER A 39 24.02 0.77 12.50
C SER A 39 24.30 -0.72 12.76
N SER A 40 24.43 -1.13 14.02
CA SER A 40 24.56 -2.54 14.42
C SER A 40 23.27 -3.36 14.37
N ILE A 41 22.08 -2.73 14.34
CA ILE A 41 20.75 -3.39 14.41
C ILE A 41 19.84 -2.98 13.23
N SER A 42 20.30 -2.08 12.35
CA SER A 42 19.56 -1.62 11.17
C SER A 42 19.12 -2.78 10.26
N GLY A 43 20.00 -3.78 10.04
CA GLY A 43 19.66 -4.98 9.24
C GLY A 43 18.56 -5.84 9.86
N ALA A 44 18.54 -6.00 11.19
CA ALA A 44 17.48 -6.71 11.89
C ALA A 44 16.14 -5.94 11.82
N SER A 45 16.19 -4.61 11.90
CA SER A 45 15.00 -3.75 11.79
C SER A 45 14.37 -3.84 10.39
N HIS A 46 15.20 -3.84 9.34
CA HIS A 46 14.73 -4.07 7.97
C HIS A 46 14.08 -5.45 7.81
N ALA A 47 14.68 -6.50 8.39
CA ALA A 47 14.13 -7.86 8.34
C ALA A 47 12.78 -7.97 9.05
N VAL A 48 12.58 -7.29 10.19
CA VAL A 48 11.31 -7.26 10.91
C VAL A 48 10.22 -6.55 10.11
N VAL A 49 10.54 -5.45 9.42
CA VAL A 49 9.58 -4.77 8.53
C VAL A 49 9.21 -5.66 7.35
N ALA A 50 10.19 -6.33 6.73
CA ALA A 50 9.94 -7.27 5.64
C ALA A 50 9.07 -8.47 6.09
N LEU A 51 9.31 -9.00 7.29
CA LEU A 51 8.47 -10.05 7.88
C LEU A 51 7.04 -9.55 8.10
N SER A 52 6.90 -8.37 8.69
CA SER A 52 5.60 -7.75 8.97
C SER A 52 4.81 -7.50 7.67
N ALA A 53 5.47 -7.07 6.61
CA ALA A 53 4.87 -6.92 5.29
C ALA A 53 4.36 -8.25 4.71
N ASN A 54 5.15 -9.32 4.81
CA ASN A 54 4.75 -10.65 4.36
C ASN A 54 3.58 -11.22 5.18
N VAL A 55 3.60 -11.07 6.51
CA VAL A 55 2.50 -11.48 7.39
C VAL A 55 1.22 -10.71 7.06
N GLY A 56 1.33 -9.39 6.85
CA GLY A 56 0.20 -8.55 6.43
C GLY A 56 -0.37 -8.98 5.08
N ALA A 57 0.47 -9.32 4.11
CA ALA A 57 0.05 -9.81 2.80
C ALA A 57 -0.71 -11.14 2.89
N ILE A 58 -0.23 -12.08 3.72
CA ILE A 58 -0.90 -13.37 3.96
C ILE A 58 -2.25 -13.14 4.66
N ALA A 59 -2.26 -12.31 5.71
CA ALA A 59 -3.47 -11.98 6.47
C ALA A 59 -4.52 -11.27 5.60
N ALA A 60 -4.10 -10.41 4.68
CA ALA A 60 -4.97 -9.74 3.71
C ALA A 60 -5.41 -10.68 2.57
N GLY A 61 -4.61 -11.68 2.22
CA GLY A 61 -4.92 -12.64 1.16
C GLY A 61 -6.16 -13.48 1.45
N TRP A 62 -6.40 -13.85 2.71
CA TRP A 62 -7.57 -14.64 3.12
C TRP A 62 -8.93 -13.93 2.92
N PRO A 63 -9.14 -12.69 3.43
CA PRO A 63 -10.36 -11.94 3.15
C PRO A 63 -10.45 -11.56 1.66
N PHE A 64 -9.32 -11.31 0.98
CA PHE A 64 -9.34 -10.98 -0.45
C PHE A 64 -9.76 -12.15 -1.32
N SER A 65 -9.32 -13.37 -0.98
CA SER A 65 -9.77 -14.60 -1.63
C SER A 65 -11.27 -14.83 -1.41
N SER A 66 -11.75 -14.65 -0.17
CA SER A 66 -13.18 -14.77 0.15
C SER A 66 -14.04 -13.72 -0.57
N LEU A 67 -13.59 -12.46 -0.62
CA LEU A 67 -14.28 -11.37 -1.33
C LEU A 67 -14.34 -11.62 -2.84
N SER A 68 -13.28 -12.18 -3.44
CA SER A 68 -13.27 -12.46 -4.88
C SER A 68 -14.32 -13.49 -5.30
N LEU A 69 -14.65 -14.43 -4.40
CA LEU A 69 -15.68 -15.45 -4.62
C LEU A 69 -17.09 -14.88 -4.42
N MET A 70 -17.30 -13.99 -3.45
CA MET A 70 -18.63 -13.45 -3.12
C MET A 70 -19.03 -12.25 -3.99
N CYS A 71 -18.11 -11.32 -4.24
CA CYS A 71 -18.40 -10.00 -4.84
C CYS A 71 -17.75 -9.81 -6.22
N GLY A 72 -16.94 -10.76 -6.68
CA GLY A 72 -16.21 -10.66 -7.94
C GLY A 72 -15.06 -9.64 -7.92
N TRP A 73 -14.10 -9.84 -8.82
CA TRP A 73 -12.85 -9.08 -8.87
C TRP A 73 -13.03 -7.56 -9.01
N ARG A 74 -14.09 -7.11 -9.70
CA ARG A 74 -14.34 -5.69 -9.94
C ARG A 74 -14.52 -4.90 -8.64
N ILE A 75 -15.20 -5.49 -7.65
CA ILE A 75 -15.43 -4.86 -6.35
C ILE A 75 -14.15 -4.90 -5.51
N CYS A 76 -13.39 -6.00 -5.55
CA CYS A 76 -12.10 -6.10 -4.87
C CYS A 76 -11.13 -4.98 -5.29
N PHE A 77 -10.96 -4.77 -6.60
CA PHE A 77 -10.13 -3.68 -7.12
C PHE A 77 -10.71 -2.30 -6.81
N GLY A 78 -12.03 -2.14 -6.80
CA GLY A 78 -12.69 -0.91 -6.37
C GLY A 78 -12.37 -0.56 -4.91
N MET A 79 -12.42 -1.55 -3.99
CA MET A 79 -12.05 -1.35 -2.59
C MET A 79 -10.58 -0.97 -2.44
N CYS A 80 -9.67 -1.58 -3.21
CA CYS A 80 -8.26 -1.19 -3.24
C CYS A 80 -8.09 0.28 -3.66
N GLN A 81 -8.84 0.75 -4.67
CA GLN A 81 -8.79 2.15 -5.10
C GLN A 81 -9.27 3.11 -4.00
N VAL A 82 -10.35 2.77 -3.27
CA VAL A 82 -10.82 3.59 -2.15
C VAL A 82 -9.75 3.69 -1.07
N LEU A 83 -9.10 2.58 -0.71
CA LEU A 83 -8.01 2.57 0.27
C LEU A 83 -6.81 3.42 -0.19
N LEU A 84 -6.48 3.41 -1.48
CA LEU A 84 -5.45 4.28 -2.05
C LEU A 84 -5.82 5.76 -1.94
N ILE A 85 -7.06 6.14 -2.28
CA ILE A 85 -7.54 7.51 -2.15
C ILE A 85 -7.47 7.98 -0.70
N VAL A 86 -7.94 7.15 0.24
CA VAL A 86 -7.86 7.45 1.67
C VAL A 86 -6.41 7.65 2.11
N SER A 87 -5.49 6.79 1.67
CA SER A 87 -4.07 6.90 2.00
C SER A 87 -3.46 8.21 1.46
N ILE A 88 -3.79 8.60 0.22
CA ILE A 88 -3.37 9.87 -0.37
C ILE A 88 -3.92 11.04 0.45
N LEU A 89 -5.21 11.01 0.82
CA LEU A 89 -5.83 12.04 1.65
C LEU A 89 -5.12 12.20 3.00
N VAL A 90 -4.83 11.09 3.69
CA VAL A 90 -4.08 11.13 4.95
C VAL A 90 -2.72 11.79 4.78
N VAL A 91 -1.96 11.42 3.73
CA VAL A 91 -0.65 12.03 3.46
C VAL A 91 -0.77 13.53 3.16
N LEU A 92 -1.77 13.94 2.37
CA LEU A 92 -2.01 15.35 2.08
C LEU A 92 -2.38 16.14 3.34
N LEU A 93 -3.24 15.59 4.20
CA LEU A 93 -3.63 16.21 5.47
C LEU A 93 -2.42 16.33 6.41
N THR A 94 -1.60 15.29 6.55
CA THR A 94 -0.37 15.33 7.35
C THR A 94 0.62 16.36 6.80
N ARG A 95 0.79 16.45 5.48
CA ARG A 95 1.63 17.48 4.85
C ARG A 95 1.11 18.89 5.11
N LYS A 96 -0.21 19.11 5.02
CA LYS A 96 -0.85 20.39 5.36
C LYS A 96 -0.65 20.75 6.82
N TYR A 97 -0.80 19.79 7.74
CA TYR A 97 -0.54 20.00 9.17
C TYR A 97 0.93 20.38 9.44
N GLN A 98 1.88 19.65 8.85
CA GLN A 98 3.31 19.97 8.99
C GLN A 98 3.68 21.34 8.40
N GLN A 99 3.11 21.71 7.25
CA GLN A 99 3.31 23.04 6.66
C GLN A 99 2.71 24.16 7.54
N GLY A 100 1.54 23.94 8.14
CA GLY A 100 0.95 24.87 9.09
C GLY A 100 1.77 25.05 10.38
N SER A 101 2.42 23.99 10.86
CA SER A 101 3.34 24.05 12.00
C SER A 101 4.60 24.86 11.67
N LYS A 102 5.17 24.67 10.48
CA LYS A 102 6.36 25.43 10.01
C LYS A 102 6.11 26.93 9.87
N ILE A 103 4.87 27.37 9.63
CA ILE A 103 4.50 28.80 9.52
C ILE A 103 4.30 29.44 10.90
N LYS A 104 3.97 28.65 11.93
CA LYS A 104 3.80 29.16 13.31
C LYS A 104 5.11 29.34 14.08
N GLU A 105 6.20 28.72 13.63
CA GLU A 105 7.53 28.81 14.25
C GLU A 105 8.44 29.89 13.62
N VAL A 106 7.94 30.66 12.64
CA VAL A 106 8.63 31.81 12.02
C VAL A 106 7.93 33.10 12.43
#